data_AF-A0A8D8XD97-F1
#
_entry.id   AF-A0A8D8XD97-F1
#
_cell.length_a   1.000
_cell.length_b   1.000
_cell.length_c   1.000
_cell.angle_alpha   90.00
_cell.angle_beta   90.00
_cell.angle_gamma   90.00
#
_symmetry.space_group_name_H-M   'P 1'
#
loop_
_entity.id
_entity.type
_entity.pdbx_description
1 polymer ?
#
loop_
_entity_poly.entity_id
_entity_poly.type
_entity_poly.pdbx_seq_one_letter_code
_entity_poly.pdbx_strand_id
1 'polypeptide(L)'
;IFSRMKEELVRRDESFTALVESDPAMKVLEVAAWRELLLRERINEAVKSNLLKFATGEDLDNLAEFYGVERQKEEEDERFRKRVKAKIAGWSTGGSKEYYKYHALSADSRVKDALVESTIPGKVQISILSTQLSTTGIVLEELLEIVRKQVTRDDIR
;
A
#
# COMPACT_ATOMS: atom_id res chain seq x y z
N ILE A 1 6.12 5.30 28.71
CA ILE A 1 4.95 6.17 28.97
C ILE A 1 4.75 6.34 30.46
N PHE A 2 4.53 5.24 31.18
CA PHE A 2 4.31 5.24 32.63
C PHE A 2 5.40 5.96 33.45
N SER A 3 6.69 5.65 33.24
CA SER A 3 7.79 6.31 33.99
C SER A 3 7.81 7.82 33.81
N ARG A 4 7.57 8.30 32.59
CA ARG A 4 7.47 9.74 32.29
C ARG A 4 6.27 10.38 33.00
N MET A 5 5.11 9.72 33.03
CA MET A 5 3.94 10.23 33.76
C MET A 5 4.18 10.27 35.27
N LYS A 6 4.93 9.29 35.82
CA LYS A 6 5.34 9.29 37.24
C LYS A 6 6.22 10.49 37.56
N GLU A 7 7.24 10.76 36.74
CA GLU A 7 8.10 11.95 36.88
C GLU A 7 7.30 13.25 36.76
N GLU A 8 6.32 13.29 35.86
CA GLU A 8 5.47 14.46 35.64
C GLU A 8 4.51 14.71 36.81
N LEU A 9 4.00 13.65 37.47
CA LEU A 9 3.20 13.75 38.69
C LEU A 9 4.03 14.37 39.83
N VAL A 10 5.21 13.81 40.10
CA VAL A 10 6.11 14.31 41.16
C VAL A 10 6.53 15.76 40.90
N ARG A 11 6.73 16.15 39.63
CA ARG A 11 7.05 17.52 39.27
C ARG A 11 5.88 18.50 39.48
N ARG A 12 4.64 18.04 39.28
CA ARG A 12 3.45 18.88 39.42
C ARG A 12 3.02 19.05 40.87
N ASP A 13 3.25 18.03 41.68
CA ASP A 13 2.91 18.03 43.09
C ASP A 13 4.01 17.32 43.88
N GLU A 14 4.81 18.13 44.57
CA GLU A 14 5.95 17.68 45.39
C GLU A 14 5.53 16.85 46.60
N SER A 15 4.24 16.84 46.98
CA SER A 15 3.75 16.01 48.09
C SER A 15 3.80 14.51 47.77
N PHE A 16 3.81 14.14 46.49
CA PHE A 16 3.98 12.76 46.05
C PHE A 16 5.46 12.34 46.11
N THR A 17 5.96 12.10 47.32
CA THR A 17 7.31 11.57 47.54
C THR A 17 7.29 10.05 47.72
N ALA A 18 8.22 9.34 47.07
CA ALA A 18 8.42 7.89 47.24
C ALA A 18 7.19 7.00 46.89
N LEU A 19 6.50 7.31 45.79
CA LEU A 19 5.37 6.51 45.25
C LEU A 19 5.65 4.99 45.22
N VAL A 20 4.88 4.24 46.00
CA VAL A 20 4.90 2.77 46.14
C VAL A 20 3.76 2.16 45.33
N GLU A 21 3.90 0.91 44.87
CA GLU A 21 2.89 0.21 44.04
C GLU A 21 1.49 0.10 44.67
N SER A 22 1.40 0.19 46.00
CA SER A 22 0.13 0.19 46.75
C SER A 22 -0.64 1.51 46.68
N ASP A 23 0.01 2.60 46.27
CA ASP A 23 -0.62 3.92 46.27
C ASP A 23 -1.73 3.99 45.22
N PRO A 24 -2.93 4.51 45.56
CA PRO A 24 -4.03 4.64 44.59
C PRO A 24 -3.64 5.42 43.34
N ALA A 25 -2.76 6.43 43.49
CA ALA A 25 -2.21 7.21 42.39
C ALA A 25 -1.46 6.34 41.37
N MET A 26 -0.76 5.29 41.80
CA MET A 26 -0.06 4.38 40.89
C MET A 26 -1.03 3.62 39.99
N LYS A 27 -2.14 3.12 40.54
CA LYS A 27 -3.18 2.43 39.73
C LYS A 27 -3.87 3.36 38.74
N VAL A 28 -4.13 4.60 39.13
CA VAL A 28 -4.64 5.62 38.21
C VAL A 28 -3.64 5.91 37.09
N LEU A 29 -2.36 6.07 37.42
CA LEU A 29 -1.29 6.27 36.43
C LEU A 29 -1.11 5.08 35.49
N GLU A 30 -1.23 3.84 35.99
CA GLU A 30 -1.17 2.62 35.15
C GLU A 30 -2.30 2.63 34.12
N VAL A 31 -3.53 2.91 34.56
CA VAL A 31 -4.70 3.02 33.66
C VAL A 31 -4.53 4.16 32.66
N ALA A 32 -4.04 5.32 33.10
CA ALA A 32 -3.79 6.46 32.23
C ALA A 32 -2.71 6.15 31.17
N ALA A 33 -1.61 5.53 31.58
CA ALA A 33 -0.52 5.12 30.69
C ALA A 33 -0.96 4.07 29.67
N TRP A 34 -1.78 3.09 30.10
CA TRP A 34 -2.36 2.10 29.20
C TRP A 34 -3.32 2.73 28.19
N ARG A 35 -4.18 3.65 28.62
CA ARG A 35 -5.06 4.40 27.70
C ARG A 35 -4.26 5.26 26.72
N GLU A 36 -3.20 5.93 27.17
CA GLU A 36 -2.32 6.69 26.27
C GLU A 36 -1.64 5.76 25.24
N LEU A 37 -1.20 4.56 25.65
CA LEU A 37 -0.63 3.58 24.74
C LEU A 37 -1.62 3.19 23.63
N LEU A 38 -2.86 2.86 24.00
CA LEU A 38 -3.91 2.53 23.04
C LEU A 38 -4.24 3.71 22.11
N LEU A 39 -4.28 4.94 22.64
CA LEU A 39 -4.49 6.13 21.81
C LEU A 39 -3.36 6.32 20.80
N ARG A 40 -2.10 6.13 21.22
CA ARG A 40 -0.94 6.21 20.33
C ARG A 40 -0.98 5.12 19.25
N GLU A 41 -1.36 3.89 19.62
CA GLU A 41 -1.57 2.81 18.66
C GLU A 41 -2.64 3.19 17.63
N ARG A 42 -3.83 3.63 18.08
CA ARG A 42 -4.93 4.04 17.20
C ARG A 42 -4.52 5.18 16.26
N ILE A 43 -3.77 6.17 16.76
CA ILE A 43 -3.24 7.25 15.92
C ILE A 43 -2.26 6.70 14.89
N ASN A 44 -1.34 5.81 15.28
CA ASN A 44 -0.38 5.21 14.36
C ASN A 44 -1.08 4.40 13.26
N GLU A 45 -2.08 3.60 13.60
CA GLU A 45 -2.87 2.84 12.62
C GLU A 45 -3.66 3.77 11.69
N ALA A 46 -4.30 4.81 12.22
CA ALA A 46 -4.98 5.81 11.40
C ALA A 46 -4.03 6.59 10.47
N VAL A 47 -2.79 6.83 10.88
CA VAL A 47 -1.77 7.44 10.00
C VAL A 47 -1.32 6.44 8.93
N LYS A 48 -1.11 5.18 9.29
CA LYS A 48 -0.71 4.13 8.34
C LYS A 48 -1.78 3.88 7.28
N SER A 49 -3.05 3.88 7.64
CA SER A 49 -4.14 3.70 6.67
C SER A 49 -4.20 4.79 5.61
N ASN A 50 -3.69 5.99 5.91
CA ASN A 50 -3.57 7.09 4.96
C ASN A 50 -2.31 7.05 4.09
N LEU A 51 -1.40 6.09 4.33
CA LEU A 51 -0.17 5.94 3.56
C LEU A 51 -0.30 4.76 2.60
N LEU A 52 -0.22 5.01 1.28
CA LEU A 52 -0.32 3.97 0.24
C LEU A 52 0.59 2.75 0.50
N LYS A 53 1.73 2.95 1.16
CA LYS A 53 2.66 1.88 1.52
C LYS A 53 2.08 0.88 2.54
N PHE A 54 1.26 1.35 3.48
CA PHE A 54 0.78 0.56 4.62
C PHE A 54 -0.72 0.30 4.59
N ALA A 55 -1.51 1.13 3.90
CA ALA A 55 -2.96 0.96 3.75
C ALA A 55 -3.32 -0.43 3.20
N THR A 56 -4.39 -1.02 3.70
CA THR A 56 -4.90 -2.36 3.35
C THR A 56 -6.42 -2.33 3.21
N GLY A 57 -6.99 -3.28 2.48
CA GLY A 57 -8.45 -3.39 2.31
C GLY A 57 -9.10 -2.09 1.83
N GLU A 58 -10.19 -1.69 2.48
CA GLU A 58 -11.00 -0.52 2.11
C GLU A 58 -10.22 0.80 2.16
N ASP A 59 -9.28 0.98 3.10
CA ASP A 59 -8.45 2.18 3.15
C ASP A 59 -7.58 2.32 1.90
N LEU A 60 -7.05 1.19 1.41
CA LEU A 60 -6.28 1.17 0.16
C LEU A 60 -7.17 1.46 -1.06
N ASP A 61 -8.41 0.98 -1.04
CA ASP A 61 -9.39 1.20 -2.11
C ASP A 61 -9.76 2.69 -2.21
N ASN A 62 -10.05 3.32 -1.08
CA ASN A 62 -10.33 4.76 -1.01
C ASN A 62 -9.15 5.61 -1.49
N LEU A 63 -7.91 5.23 -1.13
CA LEU A 63 -6.71 5.91 -1.64
C LEU A 63 -6.51 5.71 -3.14
N ALA A 64 -6.84 4.54 -3.66
CA ALA A 64 -6.69 4.21 -5.08
C ALA A 64 -7.75 4.90 -5.95
N GLU A 65 -8.97 5.04 -5.44
CA GLU A 65 -10.07 5.74 -6.10
C GLU A 65 -9.71 7.19 -6.43
N PHE A 66 -8.98 7.88 -5.54
CA PHE A 66 -8.46 9.23 -5.80
C PHE A 66 -7.60 9.31 -7.09
N TYR A 67 -6.93 8.23 -7.46
CA TYR A 67 -6.13 8.12 -8.69
C TYR A 67 -6.88 7.45 -9.85
N GLY A 68 -8.17 7.18 -9.69
CA GLY A 68 -9.02 6.53 -10.68
C GLY A 68 -8.68 5.06 -10.92
N VAL A 69 -8.22 4.35 -9.88
CA VAL A 69 -7.90 2.91 -9.96
C VAL A 69 -8.85 2.12 -9.08
N GLU A 70 -9.67 1.28 -9.69
CA GLU A 70 -10.59 0.38 -8.99
C GLU A 70 -9.99 -1.01 -8.86
N ARG A 71 -10.22 -1.67 -7.72
CA ARG A 71 -9.73 -3.03 -7.44
C ARG A 71 -10.40 -4.07 -8.35
N GLN A 72 -9.60 -4.99 -8.87
CA GLN A 72 -10.11 -6.12 -9.64
C GLN A 72 -10.64 -7.22 -8.73
N LYS A 73 -11.55 -8.05 -9.24
CA LYS A 73 -12.08 -9.19 -8.48
C LYS A 73 -10.94 -10.11 -8.03
N GLU A 74 -10.94 -10.48 -6.75
CA GLU A 74 -9.93 -11.37 -6.14
C GLU A 74 -8.48 -10.81 -6.26
N GLU A 75 -8.33 -9.48 -6.28
CA GLU A 75 -7.01 -8.83 -6.30
C GLU A 75 -6.48 -8.57 -4.88
N GLU A 76 -5.33 -9.18 -4.57
CA GLU A 76 -4.58 -8.97 -3.33
C GLU A 76 -4.02 -7.55 -3.20
N ASP A 77 -3.94 -7.03 -1.96
CA ASP A 77 -3.48 -5.67 -1.65
C ASP A 77 -2.09 -5.35 -2.22
N GLU A 78 -1.18 -6.33 -2.23
CA GLU A 78 0.16 -6.12 -2.80
C GLU A 78 0.12 -5.86 -4.30
N ARG A 79 -0.68 -6.62 -5.04
CA ARG A 79 -0.84 -6.44 -6.49
C ARG A 79 -1.54 -5.13 -6.78
N PHE A 80 -2.62 -4.85 -6.05
CA PHE A 80 -3.38 -3.61 -6.20
C PHE A 80 -2.50 -2.38 -5.96
N ARG A 81 -1.74 -2.37 -4.87
CA ARG A 81 -0.80 -1.28 -4.56
C ARG A 81 0.27 -1.10 -5.64
N LYS A 82 0.79 -2.18 -6.25
CA LYS A 82 1.72 -2.07 -7.38
C LYS A 82 1.08 -1.40 -8.58
N ARG A 83 -0.17 -1.74 -8.89
CA ARG A 83 -0.93 -1.16 -10.00
C ARG A 83 -1.22 0.33 -9.76
N VAL A 84 -1.63 0.70 -8.54
CA VAL A 84 -1.81 2.11 -8.15
C VAL A 84 -0.51 2.90 -8.29
N LYS A 85 0.63 2.35 -7.83
CA LYS A 85 1.94 2.99 -8.00
C LYS A 85 2.32 3.18 -9.48
N ALA A 86 2.09 2.17 -10.31
CA ALA A 86 2.32 2.27 -11.75
C ALA A 86 1.43 3.34 -12.40
N LYS A 87 0.16 3.47 -11.98
CA LYS A 87 -0.73 4.54 -12.43
C LYS A 87 -0.21 5.92 -12.06
N ILE A 88 0.24 6.11 -10.81
CA ILE A 88 0.76 7.38 -10.32
C ILE A 88 2.04 7.77 -11.08
N ALA A 89 2.99 6.83 -11.22
CA ALA A 89 4.23 7.09 -11.95
C ALA A 89 4.01 7.24 -13.47
N GLY A 90 3.00 6.55 -13.99
CA GLY A 90 2.55 6.57 -15.37
C GLY A 90 1.51 7.64 -15.69
N TRP A 91 1.25 8.61 -14.81
CA TRP A 91 0.20 9.62 -15.01
C TRP A 91 0.43 10.50 -16.25
N SER A 92 1.67 10.56 -16.75
CA SER A 92 2.01 11.30 -17.96
C SER A 92 1.22 10.84 -19.18
N THR A 93 0.74 11.80 -19.97
CA THR A 93 0.08 11.58 -21.27
C THR A 93 1.04 11.19 -22.39
N GLY A 94 2.35 11.11 -22.12
CA GLY A 94 3.38 10.82 -23.13
C GLY A 94 3.79 9.35 -23.24
N GLY A 95 2.94 8.39 -22.84
CA GLY A 95 3.23 6.97 -22.99
C GLY A 95 4.50 6.50 -22.25
N SER A 96 4.65 6.84 -20.97
CA SER A 96 5.84 6.42 -20.21
C SER A 96 5.92 4.90 -20.01
N LYS A 97 7.08 4.39 -19.62
CA LYS A 97 7.26 2.96 -19.28
C LYS A 97 6.22 2.49 -18.25
N GLU A 98 5.98 3.31 -17.24
CA GLU A 98 5.03 3.01 -16.16
C GLU A 98 3.56 3.08 -16.63
N TYR A 99 3.25 3.91 -17.63
CA TYR A 99 1.93 3.96 -18.26
C TYR A 99 1.57 2.62 -18.91
N TYR A 100 2.46 2.09 -19.76
CA TYR A 100 2.26 0.77 -20.36
C TYR A 100 2.29 -0.35 -19.31
N LYS A 101 3.13 -0.21 -18.27
CA LYS A 101 3.15 -1.17 -17.14
C LYS A 101 1.80 -1.24 -16.43
N TYR A 102 1.19 -0.09 -16.14
CA TYR A 102 -0.14 -0.03 -15.54
C TYR A 102 -1.19 -0.74 -16.40
N HIS A 103 -1.23 -0.49 -17.70
CA HIS A 103 -2.19 -1.11 -18.61
C HIS A 103 -1.95 -2.61 -18.76
N ALA A 104 -0.70 -3.05 -18.82
CA ALA A 104 -0.36 -4.47 -18.84
C ALA A 104 -0.78 -5.19 -17.54
N LEU A 105 -0.53 -4.59 -16.38
CA LEU A 105 -1.00 -5.11 -15.08
C LEU A 105 -2.53 -5.11 -14.98
N SER A 106 -3.20 -4.14 -15.59
CA SER A 106 -4.66 -4.02 -15.56
C SER A 106 -5.37 -5.00 -16.49
N ALA A 107 -4.66 -5.62 -17.44
CA ALA A 107 -5.29 -6.47 -18.45
C ALA A 107 -5.92 -7.74 -17.86
N ASP A 108 -5.23 -8.41 -16.94
CA ASP A 108 -5.67 -9.71 -16.39
C ASP A 108 -5.03 -9.98 -15.01
N SER A 109 -5.75 -10.64 -14.10
CA SER A 109 -5.29 -10.98 -12.75
C SER A 109 -4.09 -11.94 -12.74
N ARG A 110 -3.94 -12.75 -13.81
CA ARG A 110 -2.81 -13.69 -14.00
C ARG A 110 -1.48 -12.98 -14.24
N VAL A 111 -1.48 -11.69 -14.60
CA VAL A 111 -0.24 -10.90 -14.77
C VAL A 111 0.35 -10.58 -13.39
N LYS A 112 1.50 -11.20 -13.08
CA LYS A 112 2.25 -11.01 -11.83
C LYS A 112 3.10 -9.74 -11.86
N ASP A 113 3.78 -9.49 -12.98
CA ASP A 113 4.58 -8.29 -13.20
C ASP A 113 4.74 -8.03 -14.71
N ALA A 114 5.08 -6.79 -15.06
CA ALA A 114 5.39 -6.38 -16.41
C ALA A 114 6.63 -5.48 -16.42
N LEU A 115 7.56 -5.77 -17.33
CA LEU A 115 8.71 -4.93 -17.62
C LEU A 115 8.49 -4.27 -18.98
N VAL A 116 8.68 -2.95 -19.04
CA VAL A 116 8.49 -2.16 -20.26
C VAL A 116 9.80 -1.48 -20.64
N GLU A 117 10.24 -1.71 -21.86
CA GLU A 117 11.45 -1.14 -22.43
C GLU A 117 11.18 -0.59 -23.83
N SER A 118 11.95 0.41 -24.24
CA SER A 118 11.90 1.00 -25.57
C SER A 118 13.33 1.20 -26.06
N THR A 119 13.91 0.14 -26.62
CA THR A 119 15.30 0.14 -27.11
C THR A 119 15.44 0.91 -28.42
N ILE A 120 14.37 0.96 -29.23
CA ILE A 120 14.31 1.66 -30.52
C ILE A 120 13.12 2.62 -30.48
N PRO A 121 13.26 3.87 -30.95
CA PRO A 121 12.14 4.80 -31.05
C PRO A 121 10.95 4.20 -31.81
N GLY A 122 9.75 4.38 -31.27
CA GLY A 122 8.51 3.86 -31.86
C GLY A 122 8.24 2.38 -31.63
N LYS A 123 9.10 1.66 -30.89
CA LYS A 123 8.87 0.26 -30.53
C LYS A 123 8.93 0.05 -29.02
N VAL A 124 7.78 -0.25 -28.44
CA VAL A 124 7.65 -0.62 -27.02
C VAL A 124 7.68 -2.14 -26.89
N GLN A 125 8.63 -2.65 -26.10
CA GLN A 125 8.72 -4.05 -25.71
C GLN A 125 8.16 -4.22 -24.31
N ILE A 126 7.16 -5.10 -24.17
CA ILE A 126 6.53 -5.43 -22.90
C ILE A 126 6.79 -6.91 -22.61
N SER A 127 7.53 -7.18 -21.55
CA SER A 127 7.81 -8.53 -21.05
C SER A 127 6.90 -8.85 -19.88
N ILE A 128 6.12 -9.92 -20.00
CA ILE A 128 5.08 -10.31 -19.02
C ILE A 128 5.56 -11.48 -18.18
N LEU A 129 5.40 -11.36 -16.85
CA LEU A 129 5.54 -12.45 -15.91
C LEU A 129 4.15 -12.89 -15.45
N SER A 130 3.82 -14.17 -15.62
CA SER A 130 2.54 -14.76 -15.21
C SER A 130 2.62 -15.44 -13.84
N THR A 131 1.52 -15.47 -13.09
CA THR A 131 1.37 -16.31 -11.89
C THR A 131 1.14 -17.78 -12.24
N GLN A 132 0.47 -18.04 -13.37
CA GLN A 132 0.25 -19.37 -13.93
C GLN A 132 1.29 -19.64 -15.00
N LEU A 133 2.19 -20.58 -14.73
CA LEU A 133 3.18 -21.03 -15.70
C LEU A 133 2.67 -22.32 -16.33
N SER A 134 2.88 -22.47 -17.64
CA SER A 134 2.81 -23.79 -18.27
C SER A 134 3.90 -24.69 -17.68
N THR A 135 3.81 -26.00 -17.90
CA THR A 135 4.82 -27.00 -17.49
C THR A 135 6.24 -26.64 -17.96
N THR A 136 6.36 -25.82 -19.01
CA THR A 136 7.61 -25.38 -19.62
C THR A 136 8.07 -24.00 -19.16
N GLY A 137 7.37 -23.33 -18.24
CA GLY A 137 7.69 -21.98 -17.78
C GLY A 137 7.34 -20.86 -18.77
N ILE A 138 6.61 -21.18 -19.85
CA ILE A 138 6.18 -20.24 -20.88
C ILE A 138 4.79 -19.70 -20.52
N VAL A 139 4.57 -18.41 -20.75
CA VAL A 139 3.27 -17.76 -20.59
C VAL A 139 2.30 -18.29 -21.66
N LEU A 140 1.05 -18.56 -21.29
CA LEU A 140 0.02 -19.00 -22.23
C LEU A 140 -0.23 -17.91 -23.28
N GLU A 141 -0.35 -18.32 -24.55
CA GLU A 141 -0.58 -17.39 -25.68
C GLU A 141 -1.86 -16.57 -25.49
N GLU A 142 -2.89 -17.18 -24.89
CA GLU A 142 -4.14 -16.49 -24.51
C GLU A 142 -3.89 -15.24 -23.65
N LEU A 143 -3.01 -15.33 -22.65
CA LEU A 143 -2.70 -14.21 -21.77
C LEU A 143 -1.95 -13.10 -22.54
N LEU A 144 -1.04 -13.48 -23.44
CA LEU A 144 -0.32 -12.54 -24.29
C LEU A 144 -1.28 -11.80 -25.22
N GLU A 145 -2.29 -12.49 -25.76
CA GLU A 145 -3.29 -11.89 -26.63
C GLU A 145 -4.21 -10.92 -25.87
N ILE A 146 -4.64 -11.26 -24.64
CA ILE A 146 -5.42 -10.36 -23.76
C ILE A 146 -4.63 -9.09 -23.45
N VAL A 147 -3.37 -9.24 -23.01
CA VAL A 147 -2.50 -8.10 -22.71
C VAL A 147 -2.27 -7.26 -23.95
N ARG A 148 -1.97 -7.89 -25.10
CA ARG A 148 -1.75 -7.20 -26.38
C ARG A 148 -2.97 -6.38 -26.77
N LYS A 149 -4.15 -6.98 -26.74
CA LYS A 149 -5.42 -6.30 -27.05
C LYS A 149 -5.65 -5.10 -26.15
N GLN A 150 -5.33 -5.22 -24.86
CA GLN A 150 -5.47 -4.12 -23.91
C GLN A 150 -4.49 -2.98 -24.22
N VAL A 151 -3.19 -3.24 -24.40
CA VAL A 151 -2.20 -2.17 -24.59
C VAL A 151 -2.26 -1.50 -25.96
N THR A 152 -2.88 -2.14 -26.96
CA THR A 152 -3.04 -1.58 -28.32
C THR A 152 -4.35 -0.84 -28.54
N ARG A 153 -5.15 -0.59 -27.50
CA ARG A 153 -6.40 0.18 -27.67
C ARG A 153 -6.10 1.60 -28.10
N ASP A 154 -7.02 2.21 -28.86
CA ASP A 154 -6.82 3.55 -29.42
C ASP A 154 -6.73 4.66 -28.37
N ASP A 155 -7.33 4.45 -27.20
CA ASP A 155 -7.27 5.34 -26.03
C ASP A 155 -5.98 5.20 -25.22
N ILE A 156 -5.11 4.25 -25.57
CA ILE A 156 -3.86 3.94 -24.87
C ILE A 156 -2.68 4.33 -25.74
N ARG A 157 -2.23 5.58 -25.63
CA ARG A 157 -1.13 6.17 -26.41
C ARG A 157 -0.32 7.15 -25.57
#